data_AF-A0A4Q5RAG5-F1
#
_entry.id   AF-A0A4Q5RAG5-F1
#
_cell.length_a   1.000
_cell.length_b   1.000
_cell.length_c   1.000
_cell.angle_alpha   90.00
_cell.angle_beta   90.00
_cell.angle_gamma   90.00
#
_symmetry.space_group_name_H-M   'P 1'
#
loop_
_entity.id
_entity.type
_entity.pdbx_description
1 polymer ?
#
loop_
_entity_poly.entity_id
_entity_poly.type
_entity_poly.pdbx_seq_one_letter_code
_entity_poly.pdbx_strand_id
1 'polypeptide(L)'
;MKTPLIRLTLVLLAGCSHPTPSNTTEASLTANTETPLPIPAESTGGVASSTTVPPAPADQGDDGLAALAGSWEVKAVHVRPGDVQALSANDPADMGAILNISRDRLAWQPHDGGTFADVCTKPRLTLDGQVSCATGQFGPPGIRLVPQDDGLRLDWYDDATLILQRHR
;
A
#
# COMPACT_ATOMS: atom_id res chain seq x y z
N MET A 1 -26.94 -48.93 -30.77
CA MET A 1 -26.15 -49.57 -29.68
C MET A 1 -24.98 -48.65 -29.38
N LYS A 2 -24.59 -48.24 -28.18
CA LYS A 2 -25.13 -48.25 -26.81
C LYS A 2 -24.21 -47.28 -26.05
N THR A 3 -24.74 -46.17 -25.56
CA THR A 3 -23.99 -45.15 -24.79
C THR A 3 -23.60 -45.71 -23.42
N PRO A 4 -22.40 -45.41 -22.87
CA PRO A 4 -22.17 -45.50 -21.44
C PRO A 4 -22.23 -44.11 -20.78
N LEU A 5 -23.16 -44.06 -19.83
CA LEU A 5 -23.47 -43.03 -18.85
C LEU A 5 -22.35 -43.00 -17.79
N ILE A 6 -21.65 -41.88 -17.59
CA ILE A 6 -20.72 -41.72 -16.46
C ILE A 6 -21.44 -40.95 -15.34
N ARG A 7 -21.50 -41.62 -14.19
CA ARG A 7 -22.19 -41.19 -12.98
C ARG A 7 -21.54 -39.99 -12.32
N LEU A 8 -22.41 -39.06 -11.95
CA LEU A 8 -22.22 -37.93 -11.06
C LEU A 8 -21.92 -38.43 -9.62
N THR A 9 -20.83 -37.96 -9.01
CA THR A 9 -20.60 -38.10 -7.56
C THR A 9 -20.64 -36.72 -6.94
N LEU A 10 -21.77 -36.42 -6.30
CA LEU A 10 -22.02 -35.21 -5.51
C LEU A 10 -21.46 -35.46 -4.10
N VAL A 11 -20.40 -34.76 -3.70
CA VAL A 11 -19.91 -34.77 -2.32
C VAL A 11 -20.54 -33.60 -1.58
N LEU A 12 -21.52 -33.90 -0.72
CA LEU A 12 -22.02 -32.99 0.30
C LEU A 12 -21.12 -33.11 1.55
N LEU A 13 -20.47 -32.02 1.93
CA LEU A 13 -19.94 -31.83 3.28
C LEU A 13 -20.70 -30.68 3.94
N ALA A 14 -21.39 -31.03 5.03
CA ALA A 14 -21.87 -30.13 6.08
C ALA A 14 -20.72 -29.21 6.57
N GLY A 15 -20.88 -27.96 6.97
CA GLY A 15 -21.95 -27.34 7.74
C GLY A 15 -21.39 -26.94 9.13
N CYS A 16 -21.42 -25.63 9.43
CA CYS A 16 -21.29 -25.00 10.77
C CYS A 16 -19.87 -24.91 11.37
N SER A 17 -19.33 -23.82 11.92
CA SER A 17 -19.86 -22.50 12.35
C SER A 17 -18.70 -21.50 12.44
N HIS A 18 -18.97 -20.24 12.10
CA HIS A 18 -18.06 -19.10 12.34
C HIS A 18 -18.10 -18.67 13.81
N PRO A 19 -16.97 -18.38 14.47
CA PRO A 19 -16.96 -17.62 15.71
C PRO A 19 -17.11 -16.12 15.41
N THR A 20 -18.18 -15.53 15.94
CA THR A 20 -18.43 -14.08 15.98
C THR A 20 -17.36 -13.39 16.84
N PRO A 21 -16.84 -12.21 16.45
CA PRO A 21 -16.00 -11.41 17.34
C PRO A 21 -16.84 -10.80 18.46
N SER A 22 -16.49 -11.12 19.71
CA SER A 22 -17.03 -10.43 20.89
C SER A 22 -16.53 -8.99 20.90
N ASN A 23 -17.47 -8.06 20.75
CA ASN A 23 -17.27 -6.65 21.02
C ASN A 23 -17.29 -6.47 22.54
N THR A 24 -16.13 -6.35 23.18
CA THR A 24 -16.01 -5.92 24.58
C THR A 24 -15.56 -4.47 24.60
N THR A 25 -16.55 -3.59 24.75
CA THR A 25 -16.35 -2.26 25.30
C THR A 25 -15.98 -2.40 26.77
N GLU A 26 -14.71 -2.24 27.11
CA GLU A 26 -14.32 -1.81 28.45
C GLU A 26 -13.86 -0.36 28.39
N ALA A 27 -14.73 0.51 28.89
CA ALA A 27 -14.34 1.82 29.35
C ALA A 27 -13.46 1.64 30.59
N SER A 28 -12.27 2.22 30.58
CA SER A 28 -11.55 2.58 31.80
C SER A 28 -11.13 4.03 31.71
N LEU A 29 -11.94 4.86 32.36
CA LEU A 29 -11.56 6.18 32.81
C LEU A 29 -10.42 6.02 33.83
N THR A 30 -9.28 6.62 33.54
CA THR A 30 -8.40 7.13 34.60
C THR A 30 -8.06 8.58 34.27
N ALA A 31 -8.57 9.45 35.12
CA ALA A 31 -8.26 10.87 35.16
C ALA A 31 -6.84 11.03 35.73
N ASN A 32 -5.98 11.76 35.02
CA ASN A 32 -4.79 12.35 35.60
C ASN A 32 -4.88 13.87 35.46
N THR A 33 -5.33 14.48 36.54
CA THR A 33 -5.17 15.90 36.87
C THR A 33 -3.70 16.14 37.18
N GLU A 34 -3.00 16.92 36.36
CA GLU A 34 -1.74 17.53 36.78
C GLU A 34 -1.76 19.04 36.52
N THR A 35 -1.42 19.74 37.59
CA THR A 35 -1.51 21.17 37.87
C THR A 35 -0.56 22.00 36.99
N PRO A 36 -0.98 23.18 36.49
CA PRO A 36 -0.08 24.10 35.78
C PRO A 36 0.78 24.87 36.78
N LEU A 37 2.10 24.81 36.63
CA LEU A 37 3.05 25.71 37.30
C LEU A 37 3.48 26.86 36.36
N PRO A 38 3.77 28.05 36.93
CA PRO A 38 3.82 29.31 36.19
C PRO A 38 5.11 29.54 35.38
N ILE A 39 4.93 30.27 34.28
CA ILE A 39 5.96 30.80 33.38
C ILE A 39 6.71 31.95 34.08
N PRO A 40 8.06 31.99 34.09
CA PRO A 40 8.79 33.24 34.22
C PRO A 40 8.95 33.90 32.84
N ALA A 41 8.46 35.13 32.74
CA ALA A 41 8.71 36.04 31.63
C ALA A 41 10.01 36.83 31.88
N GLU A 42 10.80 37.01 30.81
CA GLU A 42 11.81 38.07 30.53
C GLU A 42 12.90 37.47 29.61
N SER A 43 13.56 38.16 28.70
CA SER A 43 13.38 39.45 28.04
C SER A 43 14.40 39.49 26.89
N THR A 44 14.00 40.13 25.78
CA THR A 44 14.85 40.84 24.80
C THR A 44 16.00 40.12 24.07
N GLY A 45 15.82 40.03 22.75
CA GLY A 45 16.84 40.45 21.78
C GLY A 45 17.71 39.35 21.18
N GLY A 46 17.58 39.11 19.87
CA GLY A 46 18.52 38.24 19.17
C GLY A 46 18.14 37.89 17.74
N VAL A 47 18.33 38.86 16.85
CA VAL A 47 18.61 38.73 15.40
C VAL A 47 17.72 37.79 14.56
N ALA A 48 16.94 38.40 13.68
CA ALA A 48 16.39 37.73 12.51
C ALA A 48 17.56 37.17 11.66
N SER A 49 17.81 35.87 11.79
CA SER A 49 18.54 35.12 10.77
C SER A 49 17.50 34.52 9.84
N SER A 50 17.24 35.23 8.74
CA SER A 50 16.56 34.68 7.59
C SER A 50 17.48 33.63 6.95
N THR A 51 17.51 32.44 7.55
CA THR A 51 18.02 31.26 6.86
C THR A 51 16.97 30.92 5.82
N THR A 52 17.28 31.21 4.55
CA THR A 52 16.54 30.67 3.41
C THR A 52 16.60 29.15 3.52
N VAL A 53 15.55 28.54 4.09
CA VAL A 53 15.31 27.11 3.95
C VAL A 53 15.17 26.88 2.44
N PRO A 54 16.02 26.03 1.82
CA PRO A 54 15.83 25.71 0.41
C PRO A 54 14.40 25.17 0.25
N PRO A 55 13.68 25.56 -0.82
CA PRO A 55 12.34 25.02 -1.04
C PRO A 55 12.44 23.50 -1.00
N ALA A 56 11.61 22.86 -0.17
CA ALA A 56 11.44 21.41 -0.22
C ALA A 56 11.24 21.02 -1.70
N PRO A 57 11.86 19.92 -2.17
CA PRO A 57 11.73 19.50 -3.55
C PRO A 57 10.25 19.48 -3.91
N ALA A 58 9.90 20.16 -5.00
CA ALA A 58 8.52 20.40 -5.39
C ALA A 58 7.76 19.06 -5.40
N ASP A 59 6.86 18.92 -4.44
CA ASP A 59 5.95 17.79 -4.34
C ASP A 59 5.18 17.74 -5.66
N GLN A 60 5.22 16.62 -6.40
CA GLN A 60 4.31 16.40 -7.54
C GLN A 60 2.87 16.13 -7.05
N GLY A 61 2.57 16.58 -5.83
CA GLY A 61 1.88 15.86 -4.75
C GLY A 61 0.41 15.60 -4.96
N ASP A 62 -0.09 15.85 -6.15
CA ASP A 62 -1.45 15.59 -6.57
C ASP A 62 -1.51 15.33 -8.09
N ASP A 63 -0.79 16.11 -8.91
CA ASP A 63 -0.84 16.02 -10.37
C ASP A 63 -0.16 14.75 -10.92
N GLY A 64 0.99 14.36 -10.35
CA GLY A 64 1.69 13.15 -10.76
C GLY A 64 0.89 11.88 -10.43
N LEU A 65 0.20 11.88 -9.30
CA LEU A 65 -0.69 10.78 -8.92
C LEU A 65 -1.97 10.77 -9.77
N ALA A 66 -2.55 11.94 -10.08
CA ALA A 66 -3.73 12.05 -10.91
C ALA A 66 -3.50 11.46 -12.32
N ALA A 67 -2.30 11.64 -12.89
CA ALA A 67 -1.93 11.02 -14.16
C ALA A 67 -1.91 9.48 -14.10
N LEU A 68 -1.67 8.90 -12.93
CA LEU A 68 -1.64 7.46 -12.70
C LEU A 68 -2.98 6.87 -12.24
N ALA A 69 -3.99 7.71 -11.99
CA ALA A 69 -5.27 7.26 -11.48
C ALA A 69 -5.89 6.20 -12.39
N GLY A 70 -6.36 5.08 -11.83
CA GLY A 70 -6.91 3.93 -12.55
C GLY A 70 -6.55 2.59 -11.91
N SER A 71 -6.82 1.50 -12.64
CA SER A 71 -6.48 0.14 -12.25
C SER A 71 -5.29 -0.37 -13.06
N TRP A 72 -4.36 -1.05 -12.40
CA TRP A 72 -3.10 -1.53 -12.98
C TRP A 72 -2.87 -2.98 -12.57
N GLU A 73 -2.67 -3.86 -13.53
CA GLU A 73 -2.49 -5.30 -13.30
C GLU A 73 -1.01 -5.67 -13.40
N VAL A 74 -0.51 -6.46 -12.45
CA VAL A 74 0.85 -7.03 -12.49
C VAL A 74 0.96 -8.01 -13.66
N LYS A 75 1.82 -7.69 -14.62
CA LYS A 75 2.10 -8.50 -15.82
C LYS A 75 3.48 -9.14 -15.81
N ALA A 76 4.38 -8.68 -14.96
CA ALA A 76 5.64 -9.35 -14.73
C ALA A 76 6.17 -9.06 -13.32
N VAL A 77 6.93 -10.02 -12.79
CA VAL A 77 7.78 -9.84 -11.60
C VAL A 77 9.21 -10.16 -12.00
N HIS A 78 10.08 -9.17 -11.89
CA HIS A 78 11.51 -9.36 -12.05
C HIS A 78 12.18 -9.41 -10.68
N VAL A 79 13.07 -10.36 -10.47
CA VAL A 79 13.86 -10.47 -9.25
C VAL A 79 15.33 -10.29 -9.60
N ARG A 80 16.06 -9.51 -8.81
CA ARG A 80 17.51 -9.40 -8.96
C ARG A 80 18.17 -10.68 -8.41
N PRO A 81 19.26 -11.19 -9.00
CA PRO A 81 20.01 -12.28 -8.39
C PRO A 81 20.56 -11.85 -7.02
N GLY A 82 20.36 -12.70 -6.01
CA GLY A 82 20.82 -12.47 -4.64
C GLY A 82 20.90 -13.77 -3.83
N ASP A 83 21.53 -13.73 -2.67
CA ASP A 83 21.81 -14.92 -1.85
C ASP A 83 20.58 -15.43 -1.08
N VAL A 84 19.60 -14.57 -0.83
CA VAL A 84 18.34 -14.90 -0.16
C VAL A 84 17.21 -14.21 -0.92
N GLN A 85 16.40 -14.99 -1.62
CA GLN A 85 15.27 -14.49 -2.41
C GLN A 85 14.02 -15.29 -2.06
N ALA A 86 12.99 -14.62 -1.52
CA ALA A 86 11.70 -15.27 -1.26
C ALA A 86 10.78 -15.30 -2.49
N LEU A 87 10.96 -14.34 -3.41
CA LEU A 87 10.15 -14.20 -4.62
C LEU A 87 10.79 -14.88 -5.83
N SER A 88 9.96 -15.46 -6.68
CA SER A 88 10.40 -15.97 -7.98
C SER A 88 10.10 -14.97 -9.10
N ALA A 89 10.80 -15.09 -10.23
CA ALA A 89 10.39 -14.40 -11.44
C ALA A 89 8.97 -14.83 -11.82
N ASN A 90 8.09 -13.84 -12.06
CA ASN A 90 6.65 -14.04 -12.25
C ASN A 90 5.99 -14.91 -11.18
N ASP A 91 6.29 -14.61 -9.91
CA ASP A 91 5.70 -15.33 -8.77
C ASP A 91 4.16 -15.39 -8.88
N PRO A 92 3.54 -16.60 -8.89
CA PRO A 92 2.09 -16.73 -8.99
C PRO A 92 1.32 -16.01 -7.90
N ALA A 93 1.92 -15.76 -6.74
CA ALA A 93 1.30 -14.99 -5.67
C ALA A 93 1.16 -13.49 -6.01
N ASP A 94 1.95 -12.98 -6.96
CA ASP A 94 1.92 -11.57 -7.36
C ASP A 94 1.23 -11.35 -8.72
N MET A 95 1.33 -12.33 -9.62
CA MET A 95 0.87 -12.21 -11.00
C MET A 95 -0.64 -12.02 -11.10
N GLY A 96 -1.07 -11.05 -11.91
CA GLY A 96 -2.47 -10.72 -12.09
C GLY A 96 -3.09 -9.87 -10.97
N ALA A 97 -2.34 -9.55 -9.92
CA ALA A 97 -2.81 -8.65 -8.88
C ALA A 97 -3.11 -7.26 -9.45
N ILE A 98 -4.20 -6.64 -9.00
CA ILE A 98 -4.65 -5.34 -9.50
C ILE A 98 -4.43 -4.27 -8.44
N LEU A 99 -3.62 -3.26 -8.76
CA LEU A 99 -3.43 -2.04 -7.99
C LEU A 99 -4.44 -0.98 -8.44
N ASN A 100 -5.23 -0.47 -7.50
CA ASN A 100 -6.09 0.69 -7.73
C ASN A 100 -5.41 1.95 -7.21
N ILE A 101 -5.33 2.96 -8.08
CA ILE A 101 -4.74 4.26 -7.79
C ILE A 101 -5.81 5.32 -7.96
N SER A 102 -6.02 6.13 -6.92
CA SER A 102 -6.82 7.35 -6.97
C SER A 102 -6.23 8.39 -6.03
N ARG A 103 -6.74 9.62 -6.12
CA ARG A 103 -6.33 10.72 -5.24
C ARG A 103 -6.54 10.41 -3.76
N ASP A 104 -7.58 9.64 -3.45
CA ASP A 104 -7.96 9.37 -2.07
C ASP A 104 -7.42 8.02 -1.57
N ARG A 105 -7.04 7.11 -2.48
CA ARG A 105 -6.68 5.74 -2.10
C ARG A 105 -5.74 5.09 -3.09
N LEU A 106 -4.66 4.51 -2.56
CA LEU A 106 -3.79 3.56 -3.25
C LEU A 106 -3.89 2.23 -2.51
N ALA A 107 -4.33 1.17 -3.20
CA ALA A 107 -4.52 -0.13 -2.58
C ALA A 107 -4.64 -1.24 -3.61
N TRP A 108 -4.21 -2.43 -3.22
CA TRP A 108 -4.46 -3.64 -3.98
C TRP A 108 -5.92 -4.07 -3.90
N GLN A 109 -6.41 -4.67 -4.99
CA GLN A 109 -7.67 -5.41 -4.97
C GLN A 109 -7.46 -6.77 -4.30
N PRO A 110 -8.49 -7.32 -3.63
CA PRO A 110 -8.45 -8.72 -3.22
C PRO A 110 -8.17 -9.60 -4.44
N HIS A 111 -7.22 -10.52 -4.31
CA HIS A 111 -6.94 -11.51 -5.34
C HIS A 111 -6.69 -12.86 -4.69
N ASP A 112 -6.89 -13.92 -5.46
CA ASP A 112 -6.65 -15.28 -5.00
C ASP A 112 -5.14 -15.58 -5.06
N GLY A 113 -4.60 -16.13 -3.96
CA GLY A 113 -3.25 -16.69 -3.93
C GLY A 113 -2.13 -15.80 -3.37
N GLY A 114 -2.41 -14.55 -2.97
CA GLY A 114 -1.41 -13.66 -2.38
C GLY A 114 -1.94 -12.79 -1.25
N THR A 115 -1.03 -12.05 -0.62
CA THR A 115 -1.27 -11.35 0.66
C THR A 115 -1.24 -9.83 0.53
N PHE A 116 -1.60 -9.29 -0.63
CA PHE A 116 -1.67 -7.84 -0.82
C PHE A 116 -2.82 -7.23 0.00
N ALA A 117 -2.49 -6.70 1.17
CA ALA A 117 -3.44 -6.05 2.08
C ALA A 117 -3.16 -4.55 2.26
N ASP A 118 -2.17 -4.02 1.56
CA ASP A 118 -1.73 -2.64 1.72
C ASP A 118 -2.81 -1.63 1.31
N VAL A 119 -3.00 -0.63 2.16
CA VAL A 119 -3.92 0.48 1.94
C VAL A 119 -3.28 1.77 2.39
N CYS A 120 -3.22 2.72 1.46
CA CYS A 120 -2.71 4.06 1.66
C CYS A 120 -3.80 5.07 1.36
N THR A 121 -4.20 5.86 2.35
CA THR A 121 -5.20 6.92 2.18
C THR A 121 -4.52 8.25 1.89
N LYS A 122 -5.14 9.02 0.98
CA LYS A 122 -4.59 10.27 0.41
C LYS A 122 -3.11 10.12 0.04
N PRO A 123 -2.79 9.15 -0.85
CA PRO A 123 -1.42 8.93 -1.29
C PRO A 123 -0.84 10.21 -1.90
N ARG A 124 0.47 10.41 -1.73
CA ARG A 124 1.24 11.42 -2.46
C ARG A 124 2.48 10.79 -3.08
N LEU A 125 2.85 11.29 -4.26
CA LEU A 125 4.06 10.89 -4.98
C LEU A 125 5.05 12.04 -5.00
N THR A 126 6.27 11.77 -4.57
CA THR A 126 7.39 12.67 -4.77
C THR A 126 7.84 12.66 -6.24
N LEU A 127 8.72 13.59 -6.62
CA LEU A 127 9.33 13.66 -7.96
C LEU A 127 10.03 12.35 -8.38
N ASP A 128 10.57 11.62 -7.41
CA ASP A 128 11.30 10.37 -7.63
C ASP A 128 10.42 9.12 -7.44
N GLY A 129 9.09 9.31 -7.38
CA GLY A 129 8.08 8.26 -7.34
C GLY A 129 7.87 7.62 -5.97
N GLN A 130 8.43 8.18 -4.89
CA GLN A 130 8.21 7.62 -3.56
C GLN A 130 6.77 7.85 -3.12
N VAL A 131 6.15 6.81 -2.57
CA VAL A 131 4.79 6.87 -2.03
C VAL A 131 4.84 7.29 -0.57
N SER A 132 4.00 8.25 -0.20
CA SER A 132 3.68 8.54 1.19
C SER A 132 2.17 8.53 1.40
N CYS A 133 1.75 8.21 2.63
CA CYS A 133 0.35 8.04 2.99
C CYS A 133 -0.03 9.00 4.11
N ALA A 134 -1.21 9.61 4.05
CA ALA A 134 -1.75 10.32 5.20
C ALA A 134 -2.13 9.35 6.33
N THR A 135 -2.63 8.15 5.98
CA THR A 135 -2.88 7.05 6.90
C THR A 135 -2.68 5.71 6.21
N GLY A 136 -2.28 4.70 6.98
CA GLY A 136 -1.96 3.37 6.46
C GLY A 136 -0.54 3.30 5.94
N GLN A 137 -0.26 2.23 5.19
CA GLN A 137 1.05 1.95 4.61
C GLN A 137 0.86 1.27 3.25
N PHE A 138 1.83 1.48 2.36
CA PHE A 138 1.90 0.78 1.09
C PHE A 138 3.30 0.29 0.81
N GLY A 139 3.45 -1.04 0.67
CA GLY A 139 4.73 -1.67 0.33
C GLY A 139 5.84 -1.48 1.38
N PRO A 140 7.08 -1.85 1.00
CA PRO A 140 8.27 -1.64 1.82
C PRO A 140 8.60 -0.15 2.02
N PRO A 141 9.39 0.19 3.05
CA PRO A 141 9.97 1.52 3.19
C PRO A 141 10.73 1.94 1.93
N GLY A 142 10.44 3.14 1.41
CA GLY A 142 11.08 3.64 0.19
C GLY A 142 10.54 3.05 -1.11
N ILE A 143 9.35 2.43 -1.07
CA ILE A 143 8.60 2.02 -2.26
C ILE A 143 8.60 3.13 -3.31
N ARG A 144 8.84 2.76 -4.57
CA ARG A 144 8.80 3.70 -5.71
C ARG A 144 7.82 3.21 -6.75
N LEU A 145 6.88 4.09 -7.08
CA LEU A 145 5.92 3.95 -8.16
C LEU A 145 6.35 4.86 -9.31
N VAL A 146 6.90 4.28 -10.37
CA VAL A 146 7.55 5.02 -11.46
C VAL A 146 6.77 4.81 -12.76
N PRO A 147 6.16 5.85 -13.35
CA PRO A 147 5.55 5.77 -14.68
C PRO A 147 6.58 5.34 -15.73
N GLN A 148 6.16 4.49 -16.66
CA GLN A 148 6.93 4.08 -17.83
C GLN A 148 6.10 4.30 -19.10
N ASP A 149 6.75 4.21 -20.27
CA ASP A 149 6.11 4.49 -21.57
C ASP A 149 4.81 3.69 -21.79
N ASP A 150 4.81 2.39 -21.43
CA ASP A 150 3.68 1.47 -21.63
C ASP A 150 3.12 0.89 -20.33
N GLY A 151 3.46 1.48 -19.17
CA GLY A 151 3.13 0.84 -17.90
C GLY A 151 3.56 1.59 -16.67
N LEU A 152 3.60 0.84 -15.58
CA LEU A 152 4.00 1.34 -14.26
C LEU A 152 4.99 0.35 -13.68
N ARG A 153 6.11 0.87 -13.18
CA ARG A 153 7.08 0.07 -12.42
C ARG A 153 6.86 0.30 -10.94
N LEU A 154 6.83 -0.77 -10.16
CA LEU A 154 6.79 -0.73 -8.72
C LEU A 154 7.98 -1.48 -8.13
N ASP A 155 8.86 -0.77 -7.45
CA ASP A 155 10.01 -1.36 -6.76
C ASP A 155 9.51 -2.00 -5.47
N TRP A 156 9.54 -3.33 -5.35
CA TRP A 156 8.81 -4.14 -4.37
C TRP A 156 9.72 -4.82 -3.34
N TYR A 157 9.15 -5.69 -2.50
CA TYR A 157 9.90 -6.46 -1.50
C TYR A 157 10.99 -7.33 -2.12
N ASP A 158 12.04 -7.63 -1.35
CA ASP A 158 13.16 -8.49 -1.74
C ASP A 158 13.78 -8.12 -3.08
N ASP A 159 13.97 -6.81 -3.32
CA ASP A 159 14.51 -6.25 -4.54
C ASP A 159 13.74 -6.63 -5.82
N ALA A 160 12.51 -7.13 -5.68
CA ALA A 160 11.66 -7.43 -6.82
C ALA A 160 11.16 -6.14 -7.47
N THR A 161 10.83 -6.24 -8.75
CA THR A 161 10.24 -5.16 -9.52
C THR A 161 8.98 -5.70 -10.18
N LEU A 162 7.84 -5.13 -9.81
CA LEU A 162 6.57 -5.43 -10.47
C LEU A 162 6.43 -4.51 -11.69
N ILE A 163 6.10 -5.11 -12.83
CA ILE A 163 5.73 -4.37 -14.04
C ILE A 163 4.22 -4.48 -14.18
N LEU A 164 3.54 -3.34 -14.10
CA LEU A 164 2.10 -3.27 -14.21
C LEU A 164 1.68 -2.64 -15.53
N GLN A 165 0.59 -3.15 -16.08
CA GLN A 165 -0.08 -2.57 -17.24
C GLN A 165 -1.47 -2.09 -16.86
N ARG A 166 -1.98 -1.12 -17.62
CA ARG A 166 -3.32 -0.60 -17.40
C ARG A 166 -4.34 -1.73 -17.54
N HIS A 167 -5.11 -1.96 -16.49
CA HIS A 167 -6.22 -2.92 -16.49
C HIS A 167 -7.44 -2.25 -17.13
N ARG A 168 -8.08 -2.93 -18.09
CA ARG A 168 -9.22 -2.42 -18.86
C ARG A 168 -10.51 -3.12 -18.49
#